data_AF-X1Q7R8-F1
#
_entry.id   AF-X1Q7R8-F1
#
_cell.length_a   1.000
_cell.length_b   1.000
_cell.length_c   1.000
_cell.angle_alpha   90.00
_cell.angle_beta   90.00
_cell.angle_gamma   90.00
#
_symmetry.space_group_name_H-M   'P 1'
#
loop_
_entity.id
_entity.type
_entity.pdbx_description
1 polymer ?
#
loop_
_entity_poly.entity_id
_entity_poly.type
_entity_poly.pdbx_seq_one_letter_code
_entity_poly.pdbx_strand_id
1 'polypeptide(L)' 'MDANEIEIICLCGDHITLTRFENKELFTGHCIGCNRKWLLKSEDV' A
#
# COMPACT_ATOMS: atom_id res chain seq x y z
N MET A 1 -14.54 -5.56 -1.29
CA MET A 1 -13.36 -4.69 -1.16
C MET A 1 -13.67 -3.72 -0.05
N ASP A 2 -12.95 -3.82 1.07
CA ASP A 2 -13.04 -2.83 2.15
C ASP A 2 -12.39 -1.54 1.63
N ALA A 3 -13.02 -0.38 1.81
CA ALA A 3 -12.57 0.88 1.21
C ALA A 3 -11.23 1.40 1.79
N ASN A 4 -10.60 0.62 2.66
CA ASN A 4 -9.38 0.91 3.39
C ASN A 4 -8.18 0.08 2.92
N GLU A 5 -8.34 -0.80 1.93
CA GLU A 5 -7.27 -1.65 1.42
C GLU A 5 -7.09 -1.50 -0.09
N ILE A 6 -5.83 -1.47 -0.54
CA ILE A 6 -5.44 -1.47 -1.96
C ILE A 6 -4.45 -2.60 -2.16
N GLU A 7 -4.70 -3.47 -3.13
CA GLU A 7 -3.76 -4.51 -3.52
C GLU A 7 -2.90 -4.01 -4.70
N ILE A 8 -1.57 -4.16 -4.59
CA ILE A 8 -0.63 -3.87 -5.66
C ILE A 8 0.34 -5.03 -5.87
N ILE A 9 0.93 -5.11 -7.05
CA ILE A 9 2.01 -6.05 -7.36
C ILE A 9 3.33 -5.30 -7.26
N CYS A 10 4.23 -5.76 -6.40
CA CYS A 10 5.59 -5.26 -6.30
C CYS A 10 6.39 -5.57 -7.56
N LEU A 11 7.42 -4.77 -7.86
CA LEU A 11 8.36 -5.07 -8.95
C LEU A 11 9.12 -6.41 -8.77
N CYS A 12 9.19 -6.93 -7.54
CA CYS A 12 9.77 -8.25 -7.29
C CYS A 12 8.78 -9.41 -7.58
N GLY A 13 7.55 -9.12 -7.99
CA GLY A 13 6.51 -10.11 -8.30
C GLY A 13 5.55 -10.44 -7.14
N ASP A 14 5.86 -10.03 -5.92
CA ASP A 14 5.02 -10.30 -4.75
C ASP A 14 3.82 -9.36 -4.66
N HIS A 15 2.70 -9.90 -4.18
CA HIS A 15 1.51 -9.12 -3.85
C HIS A 15 1.70 -8.36 -2.54
N ILE A 16 1.22 -7.12 -2.50
CA ILE A 16 1.25 -6.26 -1.31
C ILE A 16 -0.15 -5.70 -1.09
N THR A 17 -0.64 -5.86 0.14
CA THR A 17 -1.81 -5.11 0.63
C THR A 17 -1.34 -3.82 1.28
N LEU A 18 -1.78 -2.69 0.75
CA LEU A 18 -1.63 -1.38 1.37
C LEU A 18 -2.88 -1.07 2.17
N THR A 19 -2.72 -0.78 3.45
CA THR A 19 -3.83 -0.41 4.34
C THR A 19 -3.80 1.09 4.60
N ARG A 20 -4.98 1.73 4.59
CA ARG A 20 -5.15 3.14 4.91
C ARG A 20 -4.81 3.38 6.38
N PHE A 21 -3.99 4.38 6.64
CA PHE A 21 -3.72 4.85 7.99
C PHE A 21 -4.85 5.78 8.44
N GLU A 22 -5.56 5.42 9.51
CA GLU A 22 -6.68 6.19 10.05
C GLU A 22 -6.29 7.67 10.24
N ASN A 23 -7.06 8.58 9.66
CA ASN A 23 -6.86 10.04 9.64
C ASN A 23 -5.84 10.62 8.65
N LYS A 24 -5.26 9.81 7.75
CA LYS A 24 -4.43 10.32 6.66
C LYS A 24 -4.84 9.70 5.33
N GLU A 25 -4.74 10.46 4.25
CA GLU A 25 -4.83 9.96 2.88
C GLU A 25 -3.56 9.20 2.48
N LEU A 26 -3.15 8.28 3.36
CA LEU A 26 -1.88 7.60 3.35
C LEU A 26 -2.13 6.11 3.46
N PHE A 27 -1.67 5.37 2.47
CA PHE A 27 -1.69 3.92 2.46
C PHE A 27 -0.28 3.40 2.72
N THR A 28 -0.16 2.40 3.57
CA THR A 28 1.12 1.78 3.91
C THR A 28 1.04 0.27 3.76
N GLY A 29 2.13 -0.34 3.32
CA GLY A 29 2.24 -1.79 3.28
C GLY A 29 3.69 -2.24 3.28
N HIS A 30 3.90 -3.55 3.36
CA HIS A 30 5.22 -4.15 3.38
C HIS A 30 5.28 -5.32 2.40
N CYS A 31 6.29 -5.30 1.53
CA CYS A 31 6.55 -6.37 0.59
C CYS A 31 7.50 -7.39 1.21
N ILE A 32 7.05 -8.63 1.37
CA ILE A 32 7.84 -9.71 1.97
C ILE A 32 9.00 -10.10 1.04
N GLY A 33 8.76 -10.28 -0.26
CA GLY A 33 9.76 -10.78 -1.21
C GLY A 33 11.00 -9.91 -1.35
N CYS A 34 10.86 -8.58 -1.31
CA CYS A 34 12.01 -7.66 -1.33
C CYS A 34 12.32 -7.01 0.01
N ASN A 35 11.57 -7.34 1.07
CA ASN A 35 11.67 -6.76 2.41
C ASN A 35 11.68 -5.21 2.40
N ARG A 36 10.75 -4.60 1.64
CA ARG A 36 10.64 -3.13 1.51
C ARG A 36 9.29 -2.62 1.97
N LYS A 37 9.31 -1.44 2.60
CA LYS A 37 8.11 -0.71 3.00
C LYS A 37 7.62 0.20 1.86
N TRP A 38 6.33 0.21 1.65
CA TRP A 38 5.65 1.04 0.65
C TRP A 38 4.80 2.12 1.32
N LEU A 39 4.77 3.28 0.69
CA LEU A 39 4.02 4.44 1.12
C LEU A 39 3.36 5.08 -0.10
N LEU A 40 2.03 5.14 -0.11
CA LEU A 40 1.26 5.78 -1.16
C LEU A 40 0.44 6.91 -0.55
N LYS A 41 0.61 8.13 -1.09
CA LYS A 41 -0.14 9.31 -0.69
C LYS A 41 -1.08 9.69 -1.84
N SER A 42 -2.34 9.95 -1.54
CA SER A 42 -3.25 10.58 -2.50
C SER A 42 -2.81 12.03 -2.72
N GLU A 43 -2.78 12.47 -3.97
CA GLU A 43 -2.69 13.89 -4.31
C GLU A 43 -4.11 14.35 -4.65
N ASP A 44 -4.56 15.44 -4.01
CA ASP A 44 -5.76 16.16 -4.42
C ASP A 44 -5.54 16.67 -5.86
N VAL A 45 -6.28 16.14 -6.83
CA VAL A 45 -6.32 16.62 -8.23
C VAL A 45 -7.61 17.38 -8.48
#